data_AF-A0A5D4K9U5-F1
#
_entry.id   AF-A0A5D4K9U5-F1
#
_cell.length_a   1.000
_cell.length_b   1.000
_cell.length_c   1.000
_cell.angle_alpha   90.00
_cell.angle_beta   90.00
_cell.angle_gamma   90.00
#
_symmetry.space_group_name_H-M   'P 1'
#
loop_
_entity.id
_entity.type
_entity.pdbx_description
1 polymer ?
#
loop_
_entity_poly.entity_id
_entity_poly.type
_entity_poly.pdbx_seq_one_letter_code
_entity_poly.pdbx_strand_id
1 'polypeptide(L)' 'MSKNKKMFEVVENESIAQCLDRMKQEGYSPVRRMEKPVFNEEKKNGKVEYVPARQQIIFEGRKNV' A
#
# COMPACT_ATOMS: atom_id res chain seq x y z
N MET A 1 -18.26 -2.05 -4.86
CA MET A 1 -17.31 -0.98 -4.48
C MET A 1 -17.92 0.34 -4.91
N SER A 2 -18.05 1.34 -4.01
CA SER A 2 -18.52 2.68 -4.42
C SER A 2 -17.60 3.19 -5.54
N LYS A 3 -18.17 3.60 -6.68
CA LYS A 3 -17.46 4.03 -7.91
C LYS A 3 -16.39 5.13 -7.72
N ASN A 4 -16.29 5.68 -6.50
CA ASN A 4 -15.40 6.79 -6.17
C ASN A 4 -14.24 6.38 -5.25
N LYS A 5 -14.00 5.09 -4.97
CA LYS A 5 -12.87 4.65 -4.12
C LYS A 5 -11.76 4.02 -4.96
N LYS A 6 -10.50 4.31 -4.61
CA LYS A 6 -9.29 3.69 -5.20
C LYS A 6 -8.24 3.45 -4.12
N MET A 7 -7.51 2.35 -4.20
CA MET A 7 -6.40 2.07 -3.28
C MET A 7 -5.08 2.54 -3.89
N PHE A 8 -4.22 3.11 -3.05
CA PHE A 8 -2.91 3.64 -3.39
C PHE A 8 -1.88 3.01 -2.47
N GLU A 9 -1.05 2.13 -3.01
CA GLU A 9 0.09 1.58 -2.28
C GLU A 9 1.28 2.53 -2.36
N VAL A 10 1.96 2.73 -1.23
CA VAL A 10 3.27 3.37 -1.18
C VAL A 10 4.28 2.37 -1.73
N VAL A 11 4.79 2.63 -2.94
CA VAL A 11 5.76 1.73 -3.60
C VAL A 11 7.15 1.87 -2.98
N GLU A 12 8.02 0.89 -3.20
CA GLU A 12 9.33 0.80 -2.52
C GLU A 12 10.26 2.01 -2.74
N ASN A 13 10.10 2.72 -3.86
CA ASN A 13 10.88 3.92 -4.20
C ASN A 13 10.10 5.23 -3.99
N GLU A 14 9.01 5.20 -3.22
CA GLU A 14 8.13 6.34 -2.98
C GLU A 14 7.99 6.58 -1.47
N SER A 15 8.08 7.84 -1.05
CA SER A 15 7.73 8.25 0.30
C SER A 15 6.21 8.37 0.46
N ILE A 16 5.73 8.35 1.71
CA ILE A 16 4.32 8.59 2.00
C ILE A 16 3.83 9.92 1.40
N ALA A 17 4.65 10.97 1.46
CA ALA A 17 4.31 12.27 0.90
C ALA A 17 4.10 12.20 -0.62
N GLN A 18 5.02 11.55 -1.35
CA GLN A 18 4.90 11.37 -2.80
C GLN A 18 3.66 10.54 -3.17
N CYS A 19 3.32 9.52 -2.38
CA CYS A 19 2.10 8.75 -2.57
C CYS A 19 0.84 9.62 -2.42
N LEU A 20 0.79 10.48 -1.40
CA LEU A 20 -0.30 11.43 -1.19
C LEU A 20 -0.39 12.49 -2.31
N ASP A 21 0.75 12.95 -2.82
CA ASP A 21 0.80 13.87 -3.96
C ASP A 21 0.25 13.20 -5.23
N ARG A 22 0.60 11.94 -5.48
CA ARG A 22 0.03 11.14 -6.57
C ARG A 22 -1.48 10.97 -6.43
N MET A 23 -1.98 10.67 -5.22
CA MET A 23 -3.42 10.63 -4.95
C MET A 23 -4.10 11.95 -5.32
N LYS A 24 -3.50 13.08 -4.92
CA LYS A 24 -4.01 14.42 -5.22
C LYS A 24 -4.01 14.72 -6.72
N GLN A 25 -2.93 14.39 -7.43
CA GLN A 25 -2.81 14.56 -8.89
C GLN A 25 -3.88 13.74 -9.65
N GLU A 26 -4.21 12.55 -9.14
CA GLU A 26 -5.29 11.72 -9.69
C GLU A 26 -6.70 12.17 -9.25
N GLY A 27 -6.82 13.21 -8.42
CA GLY A 27 -8.10 13.74 -7.95
C GLY A 27 -8.73 12.96 -6.79
N TYR A 28 -7.91 12.27 -5.98
CA TYR A 28 -8.35 11.52 -4.81
C TYR A 28 -7.86 12.14 -3.51
N SER A 29 -8.71 12.12 -2.48
CA SER A 29 -8.34 12.47 -1.11
C SER A 29 -8.24 11.21 -0.24
N PRO A 30 -7.21 11.04 0.60
CA PRO A 30 -7.09 9.89 1.48
C PRO A 30 -8.19 9.88 2.54
N VAL A 31 -8.88 8.75 2.68
CA VAL A 31 -9.94 8.53 3.67
C VAL A 31 -9.59 7.44 4.69
N ARG A 32 -8.59 6.59 4.38
CA ARG A 32 -8.11 5.53 5.29
C ARG A 32 -6.66 5.18 4.99
N ARG A 33 -5.87 4.88 6.02
CA ARG A 33 -4.55 4.24 5.93
C ARG A 33 -4.64 2.80 6.45
N MET A 34 -4.03 1.86 5.76
CA MET A 34 -3.95 0.45 6.12
C MET A 34 -2.49 0.02 6.01
N GLU A 35 -2.02 -0.72 7.02
CA GLU A 35 -0.68 -1.28 7.04
C GLU A 35 -0.78 -2.80 7.16
N LYS A 36 -0.11 -3.50 6.26
CA LYS A 36 -0.11 -4.96 6.24
C LYS A 36 1.33 -5.47 6.32
N PRO A 37 1.63 -6.45 7.20
CA PRO A 37 2.91 -7.13 7.15
C PRO A 37 3.01 -7.94 5.86
N VAL A 38 4.15 -7.83 5.19
CA VAL A 38 4.54 -8.63 4.02
C VAL A 38 5.58 -9.63 4.51
N PHE A 39 5.34 -10.90 4.23
CA PHE A 39 6.25 -12.00 4.54
C PHE A 39 6.89 -12.50 3.25
N ASN A 40 8.18 -12.79 3.30
CA ASN A 40 8.89 -13.47 2.23
C ASN A 40 8.92 -14.97 2.48
N GLU A 41 8.84 -15.74 1.41
CA GLU A 41 9.06 -17.18 1.45
C GLU A 41 10.57 -17.45 1.38
N GLU A 42 11.14 -17.99 2.46
CA GLU A 42 12.53 -18.43 2.49
C GLU A 42 12.61 -19.95 2.57
N LYS A 43 13.40 -20.57 1.68
CA LYS A 43 13.72 -22.00 1.78
C LYS A 43 14.97 -22.17 2.61
N LYS A 44 14.82 -22.61 3.86
CA LYS A 44 15.92 -23.01 4.74
C LYS A 44 15.86 -24.50 5.01
N ASN A 45 16.95 -25.19 4.70
CA ASN A 45 17.14 -26.60 5.02
C ASN A 45 15.99 -27.52 4.53
N GLY A 46 15.47 -27.26 3.33
CA GLY A 46 14.36 -28.01 2.73
C GLY A 46 12.97 -27.67 3.26
N LYS A 47 12.84 -26.72 4.19
CA LYS A 47 11.56 -26.20 4.70
C LYS A 47 11.30 -24.80 4.20
N VAL A 48 10.04 -24.50 3.94
CA VAL A 48 9.55 -23.16 3.64
C VAL A 48 9.24 -22.46 4.96
N GLU A 49 9.90 -21.33 5.21
CA GLU A 49 9.66 -20.44 6.34
C GLU A 49 9.13 -19.10 5.83
N TYR A 50 8.12 -18.55 6.51
CA TYR A 50 7.59 -17.21 6.22
C TYR A 50 8.27 -16.21 7.14
N VAL A 51 9.20 -15.44 6.57
CA VAL A 51 9.99 -14.45 7.33
C VAL A 51 9.37 -13.06 7.11
N PRO A 52 9.12 -12.27 8.17
CA PRO A 52 8.61 -10.90 8.02
C PRO A 52 9.63 -10.05 7.26
N ALA A 53 9.22 -9.51 6.11
CA ALA A 53 10.10 -8.78 5.20
C ALA A 53 9.93 -7.27 5.33
N ARG A 54 8.69 -6.76 5.20
CA ARG A 54 8.39 -5.33 5.30
C ARG A 54 6.95 -5.07 5.68
N GLN A 55 6.61 -3.81 5.92
CA GLN A 55 5.22 -3.36 6.04
C GLN A 55 4.80 -2.67 4.73
N GLN A 56 3.69 -3.12 4.16
CA GLN A 56 3.05 -2.49 3.01
C GLN A 56 2.04 -1.46 3.51
N ILE A 57 2.21 -0.21 3.07
CA ILE A 57 1.31 0.91 3.41
C ILE A 57 0.38 1.15 2.23
N ILE A 58 -0.93 1.13 2.50
CA ILE A 58 -1.98 1.35 1.50
C ILE A 58 -2.92 2.44 2.00
N PHE A 59 -3.15 3.44 1.17
CA PHE A 59 -4.19 4.46 1.38
C PHE A 59 -5.45 4.12 0.56
N GLU A 60 -6.61 4.23 1.18
CA GLU A 60 -7.88 4.31 0.46
C GLU A 60 -8.12 5.78 0.12
N GLY A 61 -8.20 6.09 -1.17
CA GLY A 61 -8.58 7.40 -1.69
C GLY A 61 -10.05 7.44 -2.09
N ARG A 62 -10.71 8.57 -1.83
CA ARG A 62 -12.03 8.91 -2.36
C ARG A 62 -11.89 9.98 -3.43
N LYS A 63 -12.47 9.76 -4.60
CA LYS A 63 -12.49 10.70 -5.71
C LYS A 63 -13.23 11.96 -5.28
N ASN A 64 -12.57 13.09 -5.44
CA ASN A 64 -13.16 14.40 -5.27
C ASN A 64 -14.11 14.59 -6.46
N VAL A 65 -15.41 14.69 -6.18
CA VAL A 65 -16.46 14.92 -7.19
C VAL A 65 -16.59 16.40 -7.43
#